data_AF-A0AAD8DIM4-F1
#
_entry.id   AF-A0AAD8DIM4-F1
#
_cell.length_a   1.000
_cell.length_b   1.000
_cell.length_c   1.000
_cell.angle_alpha   90.00
_cell.angle_beta   90.00
_cell.angle_gamma   90.00
#
_symmetry.space_group_name_H-M   'P 1'
#
loop_
_entity.id
_entity.type
_entity.pdbx_description
1 polymer ?
#
loop_
_entity_poly.entity_id
_entity_poly.type
_entity_poly.pdbx_seq_one_letter_code
_entity_poly.pdbx_strand_id
1 'polypeptide(L)'
;MQCVCREWCIVKGVHACRTLCCRVSKGTLLVDLGAAQCVCAPRLRKRSVETPFLVELSVLEAHVADRFRERAVAAVSLERWYLAPGVRRVEVRQRGVVGTLFLPPGVGPFPAVLDMWGMGGGLSEYRAALLASRGYASLALVYIYHRDLPGPPDQYNVGEDYYQVQGGAGWGETSSLSQH
;
A
#
# COMPACT_ATOMS: atom_id res chain seq x y z
N MET A 1 29.62 -7.99 24.66
CA MET A 1 30.06 -7.26 23.45
C MET A 1 28.98 -6.26 23.07
N GLN A 2 29.23 -4.97 23.28
CA GLN A 2 28.35 -3.86 22.89
C GLN A 2 28.61 -3.52 21.41
N CYS A 3 27.57 -3.39 20.60
CA CYS A 3 27.66 -2.75 19.30
C CYS A 3 27.42 -1.25 19.48
N VAL A 4 28.46 -0.45 19.23
CA VAL A 4 28.39 1.01 19.13
C VAL A 4 28.08 1.35 17.68
N CYS A 5 26.90 1.93 17.41
CA CYS A 5 26.62 2.56 16.11
C CYS A 5 27.18 3.98 16.14
N ARG A 6 28.34 4.20 15.52
CA ARG A 6 28.73 5.55 15.08
C ARG A 6 28.03 5.86 13.77
N GLU A 7 27.69 7.13 13.64
CA GLU A 7 26.94 7.78 12.58
C GLU A 7 27.44 7.38 11.19
N TRP A 8 26.49 7.29 10.24
CA TRP A 8 26.57 7.61 8.80
C TRP A 8 25.55 6.75 8.05
N CYS A 9 24.39 7.33 7.75
CA CYS A 9 23.50 6.83 6.69
C CYS A 9 22.91 8.04 5.96
N ILE A 10 23.77 8.69 5.17
CA ILE A 10 23.39 9.65 4.14
C ILE A 10 23.70 8.98 2.79
N VAL A 11 22.62 8.59 2.11
CA VAL A 11 22.41 8.46 0.65
C VAL A 11 23.26 7.46 -0.16
N LYS A 12 22.51 6.66 -0.95
CA LYS A 12 22.87 5.85 -2.14
C LYS A 12 23.34 4.41 -1.91
N GLY A 13 22.70 3.52 -2.66
CA GLY A 13 23.33 2.29 -3.14
C GLY A 13 22.99 1.03 -2.36
N VAL A 14 22.09 0.25 -2.95
CA VAL A 14 21.98 -1.23 -2.90
C VAL A 14 23.07 -1.93 -2.07
N HIS A 15 22.73 -2.42 -0.87
CA HIS A 15 23.27 -3.66 -0.30
C HIS A 15 22.29 -4.21 0.75
N ALA A 16 21.67 -5.35 0.44
CA ALA A 16 20.70 -6.01 1.30
C ALA A 16 21.39 -6.75 2.45
N CYS A 17 21.16 -6.30 3.68
CA CYS A 17 21.52 -7.03 4.89
C CYS A 17 20.48 -8.15 5.12
N ARG A 18 20.84 -9.39 4.75
CA ARG A 18 19.98 -10.58 4.93
C ARG A 18 20.27 -11.24 6.27
N THR A 19 19.42 -11.05 7.27
CA THR A 19 19.09 -12.09 8.27
C THR A 19 17.74 -11.70 8.89
N LEU A 20 16.71 -12.53 8.77
CA LEU A 20 15.42 -12.38 9.49
C LEU A 20 15.39 -13.36 10.67
N CYS A 21 14.77 -12.94 11.77
CA CYS A 21 14.67 -13.71 13.02
C CYS A 21 13.19 -13.71 13.44
N CYS A 22 12.54 -14.87 13.52
CA CYS A 22 11.16 -15.00 13.99
C CYS A 22 11.10 -15.92 15.22
N ARG A 23 10.28 -15.56 16.20
CA ARG A 23 9.91 -16.39 17.36
C ARG A 23 8.39 -16.37 17.45
N VAL A 24 7.74 -17.52 17.32
CA VAL A 24 6.30 -17.67 17.61
C VAL A 24 6.07 -18.78 18.62
N SER A 25 5.31 -18.48 19.68
CA SER A 25 4.71 -19.47 20.56
C SER A 25 3.27 -19.77 20.10
N LYS A 26 2.97 -21.08 20.01
CA LYS A 26 1.67 -21.76 19.99
C LYS A 26 0.48 -21.07 19.27
N GLY A 27 0.03 -21.72 18.19
CA GLY A 27 -1.39 -22.01 18.00
C GLY A 27 -2.22 -21.06 17.13
N THR A 28 -1.61 -20.16 16.37
CA THR A 28 -2.31 -19.37 15.35
C THR A 28 -1.36 -19.13 14.19
N LEU A 29 -1.83 -19.28 12.95
CA LEU A 29 -1.14 -18.76 11.75
C LEU A 29 -1.15 -17.22 11.85
N LEU A 30 -0.26 -16.69 12.67
CA LEU A 30 0.03 -15.29 12.79
C LEU A 30 1.00 -14.97 11.65
N VAL A 31 0.71 -13.92 10.87
CA VAL A 31 1.58 -13.45 9.80
C VAL A 31 2.82 -12.84 10.45
N ASP A 32 3.79 -13.67 10.83
CA ASP A 32 5.02 -13.19 11.47
C ASP A 32 6.07 -12.89 10.39
N LEU A 33 6.01 -11.67 9.86
CA LEU A 33 7.10 -11.04 9.12
C LEU A 33 8.13 -10.53 10.14
N GLY A 34 8.80 -11.44 10.85
CA GLY A 34 9.71 -11.10 11.95
C GLY A 34 11.00 -10.46 11.44
N ALA A 35 11.16 -9.16 11.70
CA ALA A 35 12.40 -8.46 11.46
C ALA A 35 13.45 -8.84 12.52
N ALA A 36 14.66 -9.20 12.09
CA ALA A 36 15.79 -9.27 13.01
C ALA A 36 16.03 -7.88 13.63
N GLN A 37 16.43 -7.87 14.90
CA GLN A 37 16.61 -6.67 15.73
C GLN A 37 17.63 -5.69 15.13
N CYS A 38 17.13 -4.81 14.28
CA CYS A 38 17.64 -3.48 14.01
C CYS A 38 16.44 -2.55 14.12
N VAL A 39 16.58 -1.39 14.77
CA VAL A 39 15.53 -0.35 14.91
C VAL A 39 15.19 0.32 13.54
N CYS A 40 15.53 -0.32 12.42
CA CYS A 40 15.33 0.16 11.05
C CYS A 40 14.73 -0.93 10.15
N ALA A 41 13.87 -1.81 10.67
CA ALA A 41 13.11 -2.70 9.80
C ALA A 41 12.20 -1.86 8.89
N PRO A 42 12.34 -1.93 7.54
CA PRO A 42 11.49 -1.16 6.65
C PRO A 42 10.04 -1.62 6.85
N ARG A 43 9.15 -0.68 7.17
CA ARG A 43 7.71 -0.96 7.27
C ARG A 43 7.24 -1.54 5.94
N LEU A 44 6.64 -2.73 5.95
CA LEU A 44 6.05 -3.32 4.75
C LEU A 44 4.96 -2.39 4.21
N ARG A 45 5.13 -1.93 2.98
CA ARG A 45 4.17 -1.09 2.26
C ARG A 45 3.99 -1.63 0.85
N LYS A 46 2.75 -1.80 0.43
CA LYS A 46 2.45 -2.13 -0.97
C LYS A 46 2.47 -0.84 -1.79
N ARG A 47 3.39 -0.74 -2.75
CA ARG A 47 3.55 0.44 -3.61
C ARG A 47 2.64 0.44 -4.84
N SER A 48 2.41 -0.72 -5.45
CA SER A 48 1.55 -0.88 -6.63
C SER A 48 0.49 -1.93 -6.33
N VAL A 49 -0.79 -1.56 -6.37
CA VAL A 49 -1.90 -2.49 -6.06
C VAL A 49 -2.21 -3.47 -7.19
N GLU A 50 -1.69 -3.21 -8.38
CA GLU A 50 -1.86 -4.03 -9.61
C GLU A 50 -0.94 -5.25 -9.64
N THR A 51 -0.07 -5.41 -8.64
CA THR A 51 0.78 -6.59 -8.50
C THR A 51 0.44 -7.31 -7.19
N PRO A 52 0.49 -8.65 -7.15
CA PRO A 52 0.28 -9.39 -5.90
C PRO A 52 1.50 -9.27 -4.98
N PHE A 53 1.34 -9.60 -3.70
CA PHE A 53 2.47 -10.09 -2.92
C PHE A 53 2.63 -11.59 -3.13
N LEU A 54 3.83 -12.02 -3.49
CA LEU A 54 4.18 -13.43 -3.50
C LEU A 54 4.55 -13.86 -2.08
N VAL A 55 3.84 -14.85 -1.55
CA VAL A 55 4.09 -15.43 -0.24
C VAL A 55 4.50 -16.87 -0.45
N GLU A 56 5.72 -17.20 -0.03
CA GLU A 56 6.20 -18.56 -0.01
C GLU A 56 5.82 -19.20 1.32
N LEU A 57 5.08 -20.30 1.26
CA LEU A 57 4.76 -21.12 2.41
C LEU A 57 5.57 -22.41 2.31
N SER A 58 6.34 -22.69 3.35
CA SER A 58 7.19 -23.88 3.43
C SER A 58 6.87 -24.66 4.69
N VAL A 59 6.71 -25.97 4.55
CA VAL A 59 6.54 -26.91 5.65
C VAL A 59 7.90 -27.50 5.98
N LEU A 60 8.34 -27.30 7.22
CA LEU A 60 9.59 -27.85 7.74
C LEU A 60 9.27 -29.08 8.61
N GLU A 61 10.21 -30.01 8.67
CA GLU A 61 10.08 -31.18 9.52
C GLU A 61 10.42 -30.81 10.97
N ALA A 62 9.57 -31.24 11.92
CA ALA A 62 9.73 -30.98 13.36
C ALA A 62 9.74 -29.50 13.80
N HIS A 63 9.82 -29.30 15.12
CA HIS A 63 10.01 -27.97 15.72
C HIS A 63 11.51 -27.63 15.73
N VAL A 64 12.02 -27.16 14.60
CA VAL A 64 13.44 -26.84 14.43
C VAL A 64 13.80 -25.61 15.27
N ALA A 65 14.61 -25.80 16.32
CA ALA A 65 15.06 -24.73 17.19
C ALA A 65 16.18 -23.87 16.57
N ASP A 66 16.90 -24.42 15.58
CA ASP A 66 18.01 -23.73 14.91
C ASP A 66 17.63 -23.36 13.47
N ARG A 67 17.16 -22.12 13.34
CA ARG A 67 17.18 -21.24 12.15
C ARG A 67 17.12 -21.94 10.78
N PHE A 68 15.90 -22.12 10.23
CA PHE A 68 15.52 -22.00 8.81
C PHE A 68 16.58 -22.38 7.72
N ARG A 69 17.43 -23.37 7.97
CA ARG A 69 18.44 -23.89 7.03
C ARG A 69 18.10 -25.29 6.55
N GLU A 70 17.01 -25.86 7.04
CA GLU A 70 16.55 -27.17 6.65
C GLU A 70 15.75 -27.13 5.34
N ARG A 71 15.86 -28.23 4.59
CA ARG A 71 15.15 -28.44 3.34
C ARG A 71 13.65 -28.55 3.64
N ALA A 72 12.85 -27.71 2.99
CA ALA A 72 11.39 -27.82 3.08
C ALA A 72 10.92 -29.19 2.59
N VAL A 73 10.04 -29.82 3.37
CA VAL A 73 9.37 -31.09 3.02
C VAL A 73 8.37 -30.85 1.89
N ALA A 74 7.70 -29.69 1.94
CA ALA A 74 6.85 -29.18 0.89
C ALA A 74 6.91 -27.66 0.88
N ALA A 75 6.71 -27.05 -0.28
CA ALA A 75 6.61 -25.61 -0.42
C ALA A 75 5.57 -25.25 -1.49
N VAL A 76 4.93 -24.10 -1.32
CA VAL A 76 4.00 -23.52 -2.29
C VAL A 76 4.14 -22.00 -2.31
N SER A 77 4.01 -21.42 -3.49
CA SER A 77 3.94 -19.96 -3.66
C SER A 77 2.49 -19.52 -3.84
N LEU A 78 2.08 -18.53 -3.07
CA LEU A 78 0.75 -17.94 -3.10
C LEU A 78 0.81 -16.49 -3.56
N GLU A 79 -0.11 -16.10 -4.42
CA GLU A 79 -0.31 -14.71 -4.77
C GLU A 79 -1.40 -14.07 -3.91
N ARG A 80 -1.08 -12.96 -3.25
CA ARG A 80 -2.02 -12.15 -2.48
C ARG A 80 -2.28 -10.83 -3.19
N TRP A 81 -3.41 -10.77 -3.89
CA TRP A 81 -3.85 -9.60 -4.65
C TRP A 81 -4.51 -8.54 -3.77
N TYR A 82 -4.28 -7.26 -4.08
CA TYR A 82 -4.97 -6.11 -3.45
C TYR A 82 -6.17 -5.62 -4.26
N LEU A 83 -6.13 -5.87 -5.57
CA LEU A 83 -7.18 -5.51 -6.52
C LEU A 83 -7.94 -6.79 -6.89
N ALA A 84 -9.23 -6.86 -6.54
CA ALA A 84 -10.07 -7.97 -6.99
C ALA A 84 -10.37 -7.84 -8.51
N PRO A 85 -10.66 -8.97 -9.20
CA PRO A 85 -11.05 -8.95 -10.60
C PRO A 85 -12.22 -7.99 -10.87
N GLY A 86 -12.10 -7.20 -11.94
CA GLY A 86 -13.14 -6.25 -12.35
C GLY A 86 -13.18 -4.92 -11.59
N VAL A 87 -12.39 -4.76 -10.52
CA VAL A 87 -12.21 -3.45 -9.89
C VAL A 87 -11.42 -2.55 -10.83
N ARG A 88 -11.95 -1.35 -11.10
CA ARG A 88 -11.29 -0.36 -11.96
C ARG A 88 -10.48 0.62 -11.11
N ARG A 89 -9.23 0.86 -11.49
CA ARG A 89 -8.34 1.89 -10.94
C ARG A 89 -8.34 3.09 -11.90
N VAL A 90 -8.70 4.27 -11.40
CA VAL A 90 -8.77 5.50 -12.20
C VAL A 90 -7.98 6.59 -11.48
N GLU A 91 -6.92 7.09 -12.10
CA GLU A 91 -6.16 8.21 -11.54
C GLU A 91 -6.96 9.50 -11.63
N VAL A 92 -6.96 10.30 -10.56
CA VAL A 92 -7.70 11.55 -10.46
C VAL A 92 -6.70 12.70 -10.34
N ARG A 93 -6.76 13.63 -11.30
CA ARG A 93 -5.94 14.85 -11.38
C ARG A 93 -6.81 15.99 -11.92
N GLN A 94 -7.79 16.46 -11.16
CA GLN A 94 -8.71 17.51 -11.61
C GLN A 94 -8.97 18.50 -10.49
N ARG A 95 -9.07 19.79 -10.85
CA ARG A 95 -9.38 20.89 -9.91
C ARG A 95 -8.44 20.90 -8.68
N GLY A 96 -7.16 20.61 -8.91
CA GLY A 96 -6.15 20.50 -7.85
C GLY A 96 -6.19 19.19 -7.05
N VAL A 97 -7.27 18.40 -7.12
CA VAL A 97 -7.39 17.11 -6.43
C VAL A 97 -6.47 16.08 -7.06
N VAL A 98 -5.67 15.45 -6.21
CA VAL A 98 -4.72 14.40 -6.56
C VAL A 98 -5.09 13.13 -5.80
N GLY A 99 -5.39 12.07 -6.52
CA GLY A 99 -5.72 10.78 -5.91
C GLY A 99 -5.91 9.66 -6.92
N THR A 100 -6.46 8.55 -6.44
CA THR A 100 -6.85 7.40 -7.26
C THR A 100 -8.20 6.88 -6.80
N LEU A 101 -9.16 6.86 -7.73
CA LEU A 101 -10.50 6.32 -7.53
C LEU A 101 -10.50 4.84 -7.90
N PHE A 102 -11.01 4.02 -6.97
CA PHE A 102 -11.26 2.60 -7.22
C PHE A 102 -12.77 2.35 -7.27
N LEU A 103 -13.22 1.69 -8.33
CA LEU A 103 -14.63 1.40 -8.57
C LEU A 103 -14.85 -0.11 -8.60
N PRO A 104 -15.78 -0.65 -7.79
CA PRO A 104 -16.19 -2.05 -7.90
C PRO A 104 -16.74 -2.37 -9.30
N PRO A 105 -16.73 -3.66 -9.70
CA PRO A 105 -17.42 -4.08 -10.92
C PRO A 105 -18.94 -3.88 -10.79
N GLY A 106 -19.60 -3.59 -11.91
CA GLY A 106 -21.05 -3.38 -11.99
C GLY A 106 -21.44 -1.94 -12.35
N VAL A 107 -22.75 -1.72 -12.46
CA VAL A 107 -23.34 -0.45 -12.94
C VAL A 107 -23.48 0.61 -11.83
N GLY A 108 -23.34 0.22 -10.56
CA GLY A 108 -23.54 1.12 -9.41
C GLY A 108 -25.02 1.51 -9.20
N PRO A 109 -25.31 2.49 -8.32
CA PRO A 109 -24.36 3.25 -7.51
C PRO A 109 -23.70 2.41 -6.41
N PHE A 110 -22.52 2.83 -5.95
CA PHE A 110 -21.79 2.16 -4.87
C PHE A 110 -21.71 3.09 -3.65
N PRO A 111 -21.75 2.56 -2.41
CA PRO A 111 -21.40 3.35 -1.24
C PRO A 111 -19.98 3.90 -1.39
N ALA A 112 -19.79 5.20 -1.14
CA ALA A 112 -18.54 5.89 -1.37
C ALA A 112 -17.72 6.09 -0.07
N VAL A 113 -16.40 5.94 -0.16
CA VAL A 113 -15.46 6.15 0.95
C VAL A 113 -14.31 7.04 0.49
N LEU A 114 -14.03 8.10 1.25
CA LEU A 114 -12.81 8.89 1.10
C LEU A 114 -11.70 8.29 1.97
N ASP A 115 -10.64 7.77 1.34
CA ASP A 115 -9.50 7.11 1.99
C ASP A 115 -8.32 8.08 2.12
N MET A 116 -8.03 8.50 3.35
CA MET A 116 -6.92 9.43 3.68
C MET A 116 -5.90 8.78 4.62
N TRP A 117 -4.62 8.90 4.28
CA TRP A 117 -3.50 8.39 5.08
C TRP A 117 -2.84 9.51 5.86
N GLY A 118 -2.31 9.20 7.05
CA GLY A 118 -1.68 10.20 7.93
C GLY A 118 -0.30 10.69 7.47
N MET A 119 0.46 11.28 8.40
CA MET A 119 1.72 12.03 8.21
C MET A 119 2.86 11.32 7.45
N GLY A 120 2.72 10.04 7.06
CA GLY A 120 3.66 9.40 6.15
C GLY A 120 3.65 9.98 4.74
N GLY A 121 2.59 10.71 4.39
CA GLY A 121 2.39 11.41 3.12
C GLY A 121 2.45 10.54 1.87
N GLY A 122 2.38 11.22 0.72
CA GLY A 122 2.28 10.57 -0.59
C GLY A 122 0.95 9.83 -0.77
N LEU A 123 0.84 9.13 -1.91
CA LEU A 123 -0.37 8.41 -2.28
C LEU A 123 -0.26 6.92 -1.90
N SER A 124 -1.11 6.47 -0.97
CA SER A 124 -1.17 5.07 -0.54
C SER A 124 -2.51 4.45 -0.95
N GLU A 125 -2.47 3.53 -1.91
CA GLU A 125 -3.69 3.05 -2.60
C GLU A 125 -4.24 1.73 -2.05
N TYR A 126 -3.44 0.98 -1.29
CA TYR A 126 -3.74 -0.42 -0.97
C TYR A 126 -4.98 -0.62 -0.09
N ARG A 127 -5.35 0.36 0.74
CA ARG A 127 -6.58 0.29 1.56
C ARG A 127 -7.82 0.57 0.70
N ALA A 128 -7.81 1.64 -0.11
CA ALA A 128 -8.85 1.92 -1.09
C ALA A 128 -9.10 0.71 -2.03
N ALA A 129 -8.04 0.14 -2.63
CA ALA A 129 -8.20 -1.04 -3.51
C ALA A 129 -8.92 -2.22 -2.82
N LEU A 130 -8.62 -2.48 -1.55
CA LEU A 130 -9.26 -3.55 -0.76
C LEU A 130 -10.72 -3.22 -0.37
N LEU A 131 -11.06 -1.94 -0.24
CA LEU A 131 -12.43 -1.48 -0.02
C LEU A 131 -13.27 -1.64 -1.30
N ALA A 132 -12.72 -1.25 -2.46
CA ALA A 132 -13.40 -1.45 -3.74
C ALA A 132 -13.61 -2.91 -4.10
N SER A 133 -12.68 -3.76 -3.72
CA SER A 133 -12.84 -5.22 -3.79
C SER A 133 -14.00 -5.77 -2.94
N ARG A 134 -14.57 -4.95 -2.05
CA ARG A 134 -15.72 -5.28 -1.19
C ARG A 134 -16.98 -4.48 -1.54
N GLY A 135 -17.02 -3.81 -2.69
CA GLY A 135 -18.22 -3.13 -3.18
C GLY A 135 -18.33 -1.64 -2.83
N TYR A 136 -17.24 -1.00 -2.38
CA TYR A 136 -17.21 0.45 -2.11
C TYR A 136 -16.53 1.23 -3.24
N ALA A 137 -17.12 2.34 -3.69
CA ALA A 137 -16.35 3.30 -4.48
C ALA A 137 -15.39 4.04 -3.54
N SER A 138 -14.09 3.83 -3.66
CA SER A 138 -13.11 4.38 -2.71
C SER A 138 -12.10 5.28 -3.39
N LEU A 139 -11.98 6.52 -2.92
CA LEU A 139 -10.99 7.49 -3.40
C LEU A 139 -9.81 7.56 -2.44
N ALA A 140 -8.65 7.03 -2.84
CA ALA A 140 -7.39 7.30 -2.16
C ALA A 140 -6.96 8.73 -2.47
N LEU A 141 -7.02 9.60 -1.46
CA LEU A 141 -6.72 11.02 -1.60
C LEU A 141 -5.34 11.34 -1.01
N VAL A 142 -4.53 12.10 -1.73
CA VAL A 142 -3.32 12.70 -1.16
C VAL A 142 -3.56 14.17 -0.87
N TYR A 143 -2.98 14.63 0.24
CA TYR A 143 -3.11 16.00 0.72
C TYR A 143 -1.81 16.56 1.32
N ILE A 144 -0.77 15.73 1.41
CA ILE A 144 0.58 16.09 1.85
C ILE A 144 1.66 15.26 1.14
N TYR A 145 2.84 15.85 1.04
CA TYR A 145 4.08 15.22 0.58
C TYR A 145 3.98 14.48 -0.74
N HIS A 146 3.39 15.14 -1.75
CA HIS A 146 3.25 14.61 -3.09
C HIS A 146 3.59 15.66 -4.13
N ARG A 147 4.38 15.26 -5.14
CA ARG A 147 4.91 16.16 -6.17
C ARG A 147 3.84 16.87 -7.01
N ASP A 148 2.65 16.28 -7.11
CA ASP A 148 1.53 16.82 -7.90
C ASP A 148 0.64 17.76 -7.07
N LEU A 149 0.90 17.94 -5.77
CA LEU A 149 0.21 18.95 -4.95
C LEU A 149 0.84 20.33 -5.16
N PRO A 150 0.06 21.42 -5.01
CA PRO A 150 0.61 22.77 -5.08
C PRO A 150 1.66 22.99 -3.98
N GLY A 151 2.60 23.91 -4.21
CA GLY A 151 3.62 24.30 -3.22
C GLY A 151 4.77 23.27 -3.03
N PRO A 152 5.68 23.53 -2.08
CA PRO A 152 6.84 22.67 -1.82
C PRO A 152 6.43 21.25 -1.40
N PRO A 153 7.09 20.19 -1.91
CA PRO A 153 6.69 18.80 -1.70
C PRO A 153 6.88 18.28 -0.27
N ASP A 154 7.33 19.11 0.67
CA ASP A 154 7.60 18.81 2.07
C ASP A 154 6.71 19.62 3.03
N GLN A 155 5.60 20.19 2.55
CA GLN A 155 4.68 21.01 3.34
C GLN A 155 3.20 20.64 3.17
N TYR A 156 2.37 21.11 4.11
CA TYR A 156 0.92 21.07 4.02
C TYR A 156 0.45 22.22 3.13
N ASN A 157 -0.01 21.91 1.92
CA ASN A 157 -0.28 22.94 0.90
C ASN A 157 -1.71 22.91 0.35
N VAL A 158 -2.63 22.20 1.01
CA VAL A 158 -4.05 22.17 0.62
C VAL A 158 -4.90 22.97 1.61
N GLY A 159 -5.84 23.76 1.10
CA GLY A 159 -6.82 24.51 1.88
C GLY A 159 -8.03 23.66 2.27
N GLU A 160 -8.97 24.22 3.05
CA GLU A 160 -10.22 23.53 3.43
C GLU A 160 -11.12 23.25 2.21
N ASP A 161 -11.07 24.12 1.21
CA ASP A 161 -11.80 24.02 -0.05
C ASP A 161 -11.40 22.78 -0.87
N TYR A 162 -10.20 22.24 -0.64
CA TYR A 162 -9.73 20.99 -1.24
C TYR A 162 -10.58 19.77 -0.90
N TYR A 163 -11.19 19.76 0.30
CA TYR A 163 -12.02 18.65 0.79
C TYR A 163 -13.51 18.87 0.50
N GLN A 164 -13.87 20.03 -0.05
CA GLN A 164 -15.26 20.36 -0.34
C GLN A 164 -15.61 19.99 -1.78
N VAL A 165 -16.86 19.56 -1.97
CA VAL A 165 -17.42 19.40 -3.31
C VAL A 165 -17.65 20.80 -3.87
N GLN A 166 -16.78 21.25 -4.77
CA GLN A 166 -17.03 22.50 -5.48
C GLN A 166 -18.14 22.27 -6.53
N GLY A 167 -19.36 22.63 -6.14
CA GLY A 167 -20.54 22.91 -6.97
C GLY A 167 -20.73 22.08 -8.24
N GLY A 168 -21.67 21.13 -8.20
CA GLY A 168 -22.63 20.93 -9.29
C GLY A 168 -22.36 19.88 -10.37
N ALA A 169 -21.16 19.30 -10.49
CA ALA A 169 -20.93 18.20 -11.44
C ALA A 169 -20.28 17.02 -10.70
N GLY A 170 -21.01 15.91 -10.59
CA GLY A 170 -20.47 14.68 -10.05
C GLY A 170 -19.29 14.20 -10.90
N TRP A 171 -18.35 13.47 -10.28
CA TRP A 171 -17.17 12.86 -10.93
C TRP A 171 -17.51 11.76 -11.97
N GLY A 172 -18.72 11.78 -12.54
CA GLY A 172 -19.27 10.80 -13.49
C GLY A 172 -19.75 11.37 -14.82
N GLU A 173 -19.66 12.69 -15.05
CA GLU A 173 -19.94 13.27 -16.37
C GLU A 173 -18.63 13.43 -17.15
N THR A 174 -18.14 12.31 -17.70
CA THR A 174 -17.32 12.38 -18.91
C THR A 174 -18.25 12.74 -20.05
N SER A 175 -18.18 14.01 -20.46
CA SER A 175 -18.74 14.52 -21.70
C SER A 175 -18.32 13.63 -22.87
N SER A 176 -19.33 13.11 -23.55
CA SER A 176 -19.31 12.88 -24.98
C SER A 176 -18.62 14.04 -25.72
N LEU A 177 -17.85 13.69 -26.76
CA LEU A 177 -17.40 14.49 -27.92
C LEU A 177 -15.87 14.60 -28.07
N SER A 178 -15.31 13.70 -28.87
CA SER A 178 -14.73 14.12 -30.15
C SER A 178 -14.85 12.98 -31.17
N GLN A 179 -15.96 12.95 -31.91
CA GLN A 179 -15.89 12.58 -33.31
C GLN A 179 -15.36 13.82 -34.04
N HIS A 180 -14.14 13.73 -34.55
CA HIS A 180 -13.69 14.33 -35.81
C HIS A 180 -12.43 13.59 -36.27
#